data_AF-A0A7S2HDU2-F1
#
_entry.id   AF-A0A7S2HDU2-F1
#
_cell.length_a   1.000
_cell.length_b   1.000
_cell.length_c   1.000
_cell.angle_alpha   90.00
_cell.angle_beta   90.00
_cell.angle_gamma   90.00
#
_symmetry.space_group_name_H-M   'P 1'
#
loop_
_entity.id
_entity.type
_entity.pdbx_description
1 polymer ?
#
loop_
_entity_poly.entity_id
_entity_poly.type
_entity_poly.pdbx_seq_one_letter_code
_entity_poly.pdbx_strand_id
1 'polypeptide(L)'
;DDSSAAARRDVVSCPQVFASGSHFARLANVVVNLRDGEVSSFAWDNGCAGCGPSDCMDSSRRLDLATGTVGGGVFDQGTCGRPVAGCAANPQACDLKIFVTWAGTDKNGRNAASAGLRLSKFTG
;
A
#
# COMPACT_ATOMS: atom_id res chain seq x y z
N ASP A 1 19.69 -18.71 -7.71
CA ASP A 1 19.61 -17.95 -6.44
C ASP A 1 18.19 -17.95 -5.88
N ASP A 2 17.63 -19.15 -5.70
CA ASP A 2 16.20 -19.41 -5.43
C ASP A 2 15.88 -19.44 -3.92
N SER A 3 16.92 -19.55 -3.07
CA SER A 3 16.80 -19.60 -1.61
C SER A 3 16.34 -18.27 -1.00
N SER A 4 16.71 -17.13 -1.62
CA SER A 4 16.35 -15.81 -1.10
C SER A 4 14.88 -15.43 -1.37
N ALA A 5 14.28 -16.01 -2.41
CA ALA A 5 12.85 -15.85 -2.71
C ALA A 5 12.00 -16.74 -1.79
N ALA A 6 12.43 -17.98 -1.55
CA ALA A 6 11.79 -18.89 -0.61
C ALA A 6 11.78 -18.35 0.83
N ALA A 7 12.91 -17.78 1.29
CA ALA A 7 13.03 -17.21 2.64
C ALA A 7 12.15 -15.97 2.90
N ARG A 8 11.65 -15.32 1.85
CA ARG A 8 10.83 -14.10 1.94
C ARG A 8 9.36 -14.33 1.62
N ARG A 9 8.95 -15.59 1.43
CA ARG A 9 7.54 -15.96 1.14
C ARG A 9 6.57 -15.51 2.23
N ASP A 10 7.03 -15.44 3.47
CA ASP A 10 6.21 -15.04 4.61
C ASP A 10 6.15 -13.50 4.80
N VAL A 11 6.98 -12.75 4.06
CA VAL A 11 7.07 -11.28 4.15
C VAL A 11 6.39 -10.67 2.92
N VAL A 12 5.08 -10.90 2.79
CA VAL A 12 4.25 -10.42 1.68
C VAL A 12 3.05 -9.65 2.23
N SER A 13 2.73 -8.50 1.63
CA SER A 13 1.48 -7.79 1.93
C SER A 13 0.35 -8.22 1.00
N CYS A 14 -0.89 -8.06 1.47
CA CYS A 14 -2.04 -8.11 0.58
C CYS A 14 -1.97 -6.98 -0.46
N PRO A 15 -2.15 -7.26 -1.76
CA PRO A 15 -2.11 -6.25 -2.81
C PRO A 15 -3.17 -5.18 -2.60
N GLN A 16 -2.82 -3.92 -2.85
CA GLN A 16 -3.79 -2.83 -2.87
C GLN A 16 -4.31 -2.62 -4.28
N VAL A 17 -5.62 -2.50 -4.41
CA VAL A 17 -6.22 -2.05 -5.66
C VAL A 17 -6.02 -0.53 -5.72
N PHE A 18 -5.47 -0.07 -6.85
CA PHE A 18 -5.26 1.35 -7.13
C PHE A 18 -5.95 1.80 -8.41
N ALA A 19 -6.54 0.88 -9.19
CA ALA A 19 -7.28 1.21 -10.40
C ALA A 19 -8.40 0.19 -10.64
N SER A 20 -9.49 0.67 -11.21
CA SER A 20 -10.66 -0.09 -11.65
C SER A 20 -11.22 0.56 -12.92
N GLY A 21 -12.29 0.00 -13.49
CA GLY A 21 -12.95 0.61 -14.65
C GLY A 21 -13.56 1.99 -14.38
N SER A 22 -13.86 2.33 -13.12
CA SER A 22 -14.53 3.58 -12.75
C SER A 22 -13.68 4.52 -11.90
N HIS A 23 -12.70 4.01 -11.16
CA HIS A 23 -11.89 4.79 -10.22
C HIS A 23 -10.39 4.48 -10.31
N PHE A 24 -9.57 5.47 -9.97
CA PHE A 24 -8.12 5.35 -9.81
C PHE A 24 -7.66 6.03 -8.52
N ALA A 25 -6.62 5.50 -7.89
CA ALA A 25 -5.96 6.09 -6.74
C ALA A 25 -4.63 6.73 -7.18
N ARG A 26 -4.41 7.98 -6.77
CA ARG A 26 -3.15 8.69 -7.04
C ARG A 26 -2.06 8.40 -6.04
N LEU A 27 -2.45 7.93 -4.86
CA LEU A 27 -1.56 7.85 -3.72
C LEU A 27 -1.86 6.57 -2.95
N ALA A 28 -0.80 5.85 -2.63
CA ALA A 28 -0.81 4.76 -1.68
C ALA A 28 0.40 4.88 -0.75
N ASN A 29 0.22 4.57 0.53
CA ASN A 29 1.28 4.61 1.53
C ASN A 29 1.57 3.19 2.01
N VAL A 30 2.84 2.80 1.99
CA VAL A 30 3.30 1.54 2.56
C VAL A 30 4.37 1.80 3.61
N VAL A 31 4.20 1.16 4.76
CA VAL A 31 5.20 1.10 5.82
C VAL A 31 5.92 -0.23 5.73
N VAL A 32 7.23 -0.16 5.52
CA VAL A 32 8.16 -1.28 5.57
C VAL A 32 8.74 -1.33 6.98
N ASN A 33 8.35 -2.35 7.75
CA ASN A 33 8.81 -2.50 9.12
C ASN A 33 10.11 -3.29 9.15
N LEU A 34 11.11 -2.73 9.80
CA LEU A 34 12.44 -3.27 9.99
C LEU A 34 12.62 -3.77 11.42
N ARG A 35 13.37 -4.85 11.56
CA ARG A 35 13.89 -5.34 12.84
C ARG A 35 15.34 -5.75 12.63
N ASP A 36 16.24 -5.06 13.30
CA ASP A 36 17.68 -5.37 13.28
C ASP A 36 18.26 -5.43 11.84
N GLY A 37 17.77 -4.55 10.96
CA GLY A 37 18.19 -4.47 9.56
C GLY A 37 17.46 -5.39 8.59
N GLU A 38 16.54 -6.22 9.07
CA GLU A 38 15.75 -7.13 8.24
C GLU A 38 14.32 -6.63 8.08
N VAL A 39 13.74 -6.82 6.89
CA VAL A 39 12.32 -6.52 6.65
C VAL A 39 11.46 -7.57 7.33
N SER A 40 10.63 -7.14 8.28
CA SER A 40 9.77 -7.99 9.10
C SER A 40 8.33 -8.04 8.59
N SER A 41 7.83 -6.94 8.01
CA SER A 41 6.47 -6.87 7.47
C SER A 41 6.26 -5.63 6.60
N PHE A 42 5.15 -5.65 5.87
CA PHE A 42 4.64 -4.53 5.08
C PHE A 42 3.23 -4.20 5.58
N ALA A 43 2.97 -2.92 5.86
CA ALA A 43 1.65 -2.44 6.26
C ALA A 43 1.22 -1.30 5.35
N TRP A 44 0.11 -1.48 4.64
CA TRP A 44 -0.51 -0.39 3.89
C TRP A 44 -1.19 0.57 4.87
N ASP A 45 -0.78 1.83 4.85
CA ASP A 45 -1.31 2.93 5.68
C ASP A 45 -2.17 3.87 4.81
N ASN A 46 -3.05 3.24 4.04
CA ASN A 46 -4.09 3.91 3.28
C ASN A 46 -5.28 4.22 4.19
N GLY A 47 -6.21 5.06 3.74
CA GLY A 47 -7.41 5.34 4.52
C GLY A 47 -8.53 5.92 3.69
N CYS A 48 -9.76 5.55 4.06
CA CYS A 48 -10.98 6.02 3.42
C CYS A 48 -11.75 7.08 4.20
N ALA A 49 -11.30 7.44 5.41
CA ALA A 49 -12.03 8.31 6.34
C ALA A 49 -12.34 9.73 5.81
N GLY A 50 -11.68 10.17 4.73
CA GLY A 50 -11.90 11.45 4.07
C GLY A 50 -12.27 11.34 2.58
N CYS A 51 -12.57 10.14 2.10
CA CYS A 51 -13.01 9.93 0.71
C CYS A 51 -14.50 10.24 0.57
N GLY A 52 -14.94 10.58 -0.65
CA GLY A 52 -16.36 10.59 -0.94
C GLY A 52 -17.01 9.20 -0.70
N PRO A 53 -18.33 9.13 -0.50
CA PRO A 53 -19.03 7.91 -0.12
C PRO A 53 -18.88 6.76 -1.13
N SER A 54 -18.51 7.06 -2.38
CA SER A 54 -18.26 6.09 -3.46
C SER A 54 -16.78 5.97 -3.85
N ASP A 55 -15.89 6.72 -3.19
CA ASP A 55 -14.50 6.87 -3.60
C ASP A 55 -13.56 5.91 -2.87
N CYS A 56 -14.03 5.24 -1.82
CA CYS A 56 -13.27 4.18 -1.17
C CYS A 56 -13.24 2.93 -2.05
N MET A 57 -12.09 2.62 -2.62
CA MET A 57 -11.94 1.47 -3.51
C MET A 57 -11.86 0.17 -2.70
N ASP A 58 -12.40 -0.91 -3.27
CA ASP A 58 -12.16 -2.27 -2.78
C ASP A 58 -10.66 -2.51 -2.63
N SER A 59 -10.25 -3.19 -1.57
CA SER A 59 -8.85 -3.61 -1.42
C SER A 59 -8.75 -5.07 -0.96
N SER A 60 -7.57 -5.66 -1.07
CA SER A 60 -7.36 -7.05 -0.68
C SER A 60 -7.16 -7.13 0.83
N ARG A 61 -7.99 -7.92 1.49
CA ARG A 61 -7.83 -8.28 2.92
C ARG A 61 -7.05 -9.58 3.10
N ARG A 62 -6.99 -10.41 2.04
CA ARG A 62 -6.27 -11.68 2.03
C ARG A 62 -5.57 -11.88 0.69
N LEU A 63 -4.42 -12.54 0.75
CA LEU A 63 -3.70 -13.09 -0.40
C LEU A 63 -3.40 -14.56 -0.07
N ASP A 64 -3.90 -15.46 -0.91
CA ASP A 64 -3.47 -16.85 -0.90
C ASP A 64 -2.15 -16.95 -1.69
N LEU A 65 -1.05 -17.19 -0.97
CA LEU A 65 0.29 -17.29 -1.55
C LEU A 65 0.48 -18.53 -2.42
N ALA A 66 -0.33 -19.58 -2.24
CA ALA A 66 -0.22 -20.81 -3.04
C ALA A 66 -0.90 -20.65 -4.39
N THR A 67 -2.04 -19.97 -4.43
CA THR A 67 -2.84 -19.78 -5.66
C THR A 67 -2.68 -18.41 -6.29
N GLY A 68 -2.07 -17.45 -5.60
CA GLY A 68 -2.03 -16.03 -6.00
C GLY A 68 -3.40 -15.34 -5.90
N THR A 69 -4.41 -16.00 -5.34
CA THR A 69 -5.77 -15.47 -5.31
C THR A 69 -5.90 -14.41 -4.23
N VAL A 70 -6.31 -13.21 -4.62
CA VAL A 70 -6.67 -12.14 -3.69
C VAL A 70 -8.15 -12.23 -3.32
N GLY A 71 -8.47 -11.83 -2.09
CA GLY A 71 -9.85 -11.66 -1.65
C GLY A 71 -9.99 -10.42 -0.79
N GLY A 72 -11.16 -9.79 -0.83
CA GLY A 72 -11.40 -8.55 -0.11
C GLY A 72 -12.69 -7.85 -0.54
N GLY A 73 -12.76 -6.56 -0.23
CA GLY A 73 -13.91 -5.68 -0.48
C GLY A 73 -13.61 -4.27 0.05
N VAL A 74 -14.62 -3.42 0.20
CA VAL A 74 -14.46 -2.08 0.80
C VAL A 74 -14.11 -2.21 2.28
N PHE A 75 -13.13 -1.42 2.76
CA PHE A 75 -12.84 -1.25 4.18
C PHE A 75 -12.17 0.08 4.48
N ASP A 76 -12.17 0.47 5.74
CA ASP A 76 -11.68 1.78 6.20
C ASP A 76 -10.20 2.06 5.88
N GLN A 77 -9.40 1.00 5.70
CA GLN A 77 -7.98 1.05 5.29
C GLN A 77 -7.79 0.76 3.79
N GLY A 78 -8.86 0.84 3.00
CA GLY A 78 -8.82 0.76 1.54
C GLY A 78 -8.15 1.98 0.92
N THR A 79 -8.05 1.99 -0.40
CA THR A 79 -7.39 3.07 -1.14
C THR A 79 -8.40 4.12 -1.56
N CYS A 80 -8.12 5.39 -1.28
CA CYS A 80 -8.95 6.50 -1.76
C CYS A 80 -8.78 6.66 -3.28
N GLY A 81 -9.87 6.48 -4.01
CA GLY A 81 -9.95 6.63 -5.45
C GLY A 81 -10.61 7.93 -5.88
N ARG A 82 -10.51 8.21 -7.18
CA ARG A 82 -11.25 9.27 -7.86
C ARG A 82 -11.79 8.76 -9.19
N PRO A 83 -12.87 9.33 -9.74
CA PRO A 83 -13.43 8.88 -11.01
C PRO A 83 -12.42 9.00 -12.17
N VAL A 84 -12.31 7.97 -13.00
CA VAL A 84 -11.39 7.94 -14.16
C VAL A 84 -11.63 9.06 -15.18
N ALA A 85 -12.82 9.65 -15.19
CA ALA A 85 -13.13 10.85 -15.99
C ALA A 85 -12.19 12.03 -15.65
N GLY A 86 -11.68 12.09 -14.43
CA GLY A 86 -10.68 13.08 -14.00
C GLY A 86 -9.32 12.95 -14.70
N CYS A 87 -9.07 11.84 -15.40
CA CYS A 87 -7.85 11.58 -16.16
C CYS A 87 -7.91 12.06 -17.61
N ALA A 88 -9.10 12.41 -18.14
CA ALA A 88 -9.32 12.53 -19.59
C ALA A 88 -8.44 13.61 -20.26
N ALA A 89 -8.22 14.73 -19.58
CA ALA A 89 -7.41 15.83 -20.09
C ALA A 89 -5.90 15.68 -19.84
N ASN A 90 -5.52 14.84 -18.88
CA ASN A 90 -4.14 14.62 -18.46
C ASN A 90 -4.00 13.20 -17.89
N PRO A 91 -3.64 12.20 -18.71
CA PRO A 91 -3.47 10.82 -18.27
C PRO A 91 -2.48 10.68 -17.11
N GLN A 92 -1.41 11.50 -17.08
CA GLN A 92 -0.41 11.50 -16.02
C GLN A 92 -0.96 12.00 -14.67
N ALA A 93 -2.11 12.70 -14.66
CA ALA A 93 -2.80 13.04 -13.41
C ALA A 93 -3.27 11.79 -12.64
N CYS A 94 -3.23 10.62 -13.28
CA CYS A 94 -3.66 9.33 -12.77
C CYS A 94 -2.52 8.34 -12.54
N ASP A 95 -1.28 8.81 -12.66
CA ASP A 95 -0.10 8.04 -12.27
C ASP A 95 -0.12 7.81 -10.76
N LEU A 96 0.01 6.54 -10.37
CA LEU A 96 0.11 6.13 -8.98
C LEU A 96 1.44 6.61 -8.38
N LYS A 97 1.36 7.27 -7.22
CA LYS A 97 2.51 7.59 -6.38
C LYS A 97 2.47 6.70 -5.14
N ILE A 98 3.55 5.95 -4.93
CA ILE A 98 3.70 5.10 -3.75
C ILE A 98 4.69 5.76 -2.80
N PHE A 99 4.24 6.10 -1.60
CA PHE A 99 5.10 6.61 -0.53
C PHE A 99 5.54 5.45 0.34
N VAL A 100 6.85 5.23 0.38
CA VAL A 100 7.48 4.14 1.14
C VAL A 100 8.07 4.72 2.41
N THR A 101 7.58 4.28 3.56
CA THR A 101 8.12 4.62 4.87
C THR A 101 8.87 3.43 5.44
N TRP A 102 10.14 3.61 5.83
CA TRP A 102 10.85 2.60 6.63
C TRP A 102 10.69 2.93 8.11
N ALA A 103 10.30 1.95 8.91
CA ALA A 103 10.10 2.09 10.36
C ALA A 103 10.80 0.96 11.11
N GLY A 104 11.36 1.22 12.30
CA GLY A 104 12.12 0.23 13.08
C GLY A 104 13.63 0.48 13.05
N THR A 105 14.44 -0.55 13.26
CA THR A 105 15.90 -0.46 13.42
C THR A 105 16.69 -1.10 12.27
N ASP A 106 17.83 -0.50 11.93
CA ASP A 106 18.84 -1.13 11.08
C ASP A 106 19.68 -2.18 11.85
N LYS A 107 20.61 -2.85 11.15
CA LYS A 107 21.47 -3.89 11.73
C LYS A 107 22.39 -3.42 12.86
N ASN A 108 22.56 -2.11 13.00
CA ASN A 108 23.37 -1.48 14.04
C ASN A 108 22.48 -0.91 15.17
N GLY A 109 21.18 -1.23 15.18
CA GLY A 109 20.22 -0.74 16.16
C GLY A 109 19.80 0.71 15.96
N ARG A 110 20.12 1.34 14.82
CA ARG A 110 19.76 2.75 14.56
C ARG A 110 18.35 2.83 13.99
N ASN A 111 17.54 3.74 14.54
CA ASN A 111 16.17 3.94 14.07
C ASN A 111 16.13 4.53 12.66
N ALA A 112 15.19 4.05 11.85
CA ALA A 112 14.91 4.59 10.53
C ALA A 112 14.33 6.02 10.64
N ALA A 113 15.02 6.99 10.04
CA ALA A 113 14.61 8.40 10.10
C ALA A 113 13.28 8.67 9.38
N SER A 114 12.93 7.89 8.35
CA SER A 114 11.66 8.02 7.63
C SER A 114 10.43 7.79 8.49
N ALA A 115 10.56 7.10 9.64
CA ALA A 115 9.45 6.90 10.56
C ALA A 115 8.84 8.24 11.04
N GLY A 116 9.65 9.28 11.18
CA GLY A 116 9.19 10.63 11.55
C GLY A 116 8.52 11.41 10.41
N LEU A 117 8.60 10.92 9.17
CA LEU A 117 8.01 11.55 7.98
C LEU A 117 6.81 10.75 7.44
N ARG A 118 6.29 9.81 8.22
CA ARG A 118 5.21 8.91 7.79
C ARG A 118 3.94 9.70 7.48
N LEU A 119 3.44 9.55 6.26
CA LEU A 119 2.10 9.98 5.87
C LEU A 119 1.09 8.92 6.36
N SER A 120 0.46 9.15 7.51
CA SER A 120 -0.49 8.20 8.08
C SER A 120 -1.93 8.54 7.71
N LYS A 121 -2.70 7.52 7.29
CA LYS A 121 -4.12 7.64 6.93
C LYS A 121 -4.42 8.82 5.98
N PHE A 122 -3.47 9.13 5.10
CA PHE A 122 -3.59 10.29 4.22
C PHE A 122 -4.63 10.02 3.13
N THR A 123 -5.59 10.94 3.00
CA THR A 123 -6.64 10.95 1.98
C THR A 123 -6.28 12.01 0.93
N GLY A 124 -6.11 11.63 -0.34
CA GLY A 124 -5.59 12.49 -1.43
C GLY A 124 -6.57 12.91 -2.53
#